data_AF-A0A7R9VKB8-F1
#
_entry.id   AF-A0A7R9VKB8-F1
#
_cell.length_a   1.000
_cell.length_b   1.000
_cell.length_c   1.000
_cell.angle_alpha   90.00
_cell.angle_beta   90.00
_cell.angle_gamma   90.00
#
_symmetry.space_group_name_H-M   'P 1'
#
loop_
_entity.id
_entity.type
_entity.pdbx_description
1 polymer ?
#
loop_
_entity_poly.entity_id
_entity_poly.type
_entity_poly.pdbx_seq_one_letter_code
_entity_poly.pdbx_strand_id
1 'polypeptide(L)'
;NGDLQIGWLAPSRDDPNERPVFLDGRRGGVSGRCSLYVDSNDGGRRSYLTEDFDAKPYLFLTSDFFVQNLLIQNRHLGRRFHYLEQPRSALTKYFKEDPGERVKDVAPTGGTLVMFDSVTLPHEVMATTERERWAASGWFHEAQQPIPQRQLIV
;
A
#
# COMPACT_ATOMS: atom_id res chain seq x y z
N ASN A 1 -8.87 -1.28 -13.03
CA ASN A 1 -9.32 -0.84 -11.69
C ASN A 1 -8.36 -1.41 -10.68
N GLY A 2 -7.35 -0.64 -10.32
CA GLY A 2 -6.24 -1.07 -9.47
C GLY A 2 -5.92 0.03 -8.47
N ASP A 3 -6.96 0.46 -7.75
CA ASP A 3 -6.83 1.49 -6.73
C ASP A 3 -6.01 0.92 -5.58
N LEU A 4 -5.13 1.74 -5.01
CA LEU A 4 -4.16 1.30 -4.02
C LEU A 4 -4.90 0.86 -2.74
N GLN A 5 -4.76 -0.40 -2.35
CA GLN A 5 -5.18 -0.84 -1.03
C GLN A 5 -4.21 -0.29 0.01
N ILE A 6 -4.75 0.38 1.02
CA ILE A 6 -3.94 1.02 2.07
C ILE A 6 -4.13 0.37 3.43
N GLY A 7 -5.22 -0.37 3.65
CA GLY A 7 -5.51 -0.95 4.95
C GLY A 7 -6.73 -1.84 4.96
N TRP A 8 -7.23 -2.08 6.16
CA TRP A 8 -8.36 -2.95 6.46
C TRP A 8 -9.24 -2.36 7.55
N LEU A 9 -10.53 -2.65 7.47
CA LEU A 9 -11.45 -2.51 8.60
C LEU A 9 -11.58 -3.86 9.30
N ALA A 10 -11.02 -3.96 10.51
CA ALA A 10 -11.13 -5.14 11.34
C ALA A 10 -12.60 -5.48 11.67
N PRO A 11 -12.94 -6.75 11.91
CA PRO A 11 -14.28 -7.13 12.35
C PRO A 11 -14.58 -6.55 13.75
N SER A 12 -15.83 -6.15 13.98
CA SER A 12 -16.32 -5.73 15.30
C SER A 12 -17.57 -6.50 15.69
N ARG A 13 -17.99 -6.39 16.96
CA ARG A 13 -19.21 -7.08 17.46
C ARG A 13 -20.47 -6.71 16.66
N ASP A 14 -20.54 -5.46 16.21
CA ASP A 14 -21.68 -4.93 15.45
C ASP A 14 -21.57 -5.20 13.94
N ASP A 15 -20.39 -5.62 13.47
CA ASP A 15 -20.09 -5.79 12.06
C ASP A 15 -18.94 -6.80 11.87
N PRO A 16 -19.27 -8.09 11.69
CA PRO A 16 -18.31 -9.18 11.71
C PRO A 16 -17.45 -9.25 10.43
N ASN A 17 -17.72 -8.40 9.45
CA ASN A 17 -17.05 -8.47 8.16
C ASN A 17 -15.78 -7.62 8.16
N GLU A 18 -14.66 -8.29 7.90
CA GLU A 18 -13.41 -7.65 7.53
C GLU A 18 -13.49 -7.14 6.08
N ARG A 19 -13.06 -5.89 5.85
CA ARG A 19 -13.13 -5.26 4.52
C ARG A 19 -11.83 -4.54 4.16
N PRO A 20 -11.31 -4.72 2.94
CA PRO A 20 -10.16 -3.97 2.47
C PRO A 20 -10.53 -2.51 2.23
N VAL A 21 -9.62 -1.60 2.58
CA VAL A 21 -9.77 -0.15 2.39
C VAL A 21 -8.83 0.30 1.28
N PHE A 22 -9.41 0.98 0.29
CA PHE A 22 -8.73 1.46 -0.90
C PHE A 22 -8.66 2.99 -0.92
N LEU A 23 -7.64 3.51 -1.59
CA LEU A 23 -7.45 4.93 -1.88
C LEU A 23 -7.87 5.22 -3.32
N ASP A 24 -8.94 5.98 -3.49
CA ASP A 24 -9.28 6.58 -4.78
C ASP A 24 -8.39 7.82 -4.98
N GLY A 25 -7.45 7.78 -5.93
CA GLY A 25 -6.53 8.88 -6.22
C GLY A 25 -7.06 9.94 -7.18
N ARG A 26 -8.26 9.74 -7.74
CA ARG A 26 -8.81 10.54 -8.84
C ARG A 26 -10.29 10.84 -8.64
N ARG A 27 -10.66 11.27 -7.44
CA ARG A 27 -12.05 11.53 -7.09
C ARG A 27 -12.65 12.60 -8.00
N GLY A 28 -13.76 12.27 -8.66
CA GLY A 28 -14.42 13.15 -9.63
C GLY A 28 -13.60 13.40 -10.91
N GLY A 29 -12.62 12.55 -11.22
CA GLY A 29 -11.75 12.68 -12.39
C GLY A 29 -10.54 13.60 -12.18
N VAL A 30 -10.43 14.26 -11.02
CA VAL A 30 -9.35 15.19 -10.70
C VAL A 30 -8.21 14.45 -10.01
N SER A 31 -7.04 14.41 -10.66
CA SER A 31 -5.84 13.79 -10.09
C SER A 31 -5.39 14.55 -8.84
N GLY A 32 -5.09 13.82 -7.77
CA GLY A 32 -4.65 14.40 -6.50
C GLY A 32 -5.79 14.80 -5.56
N ARG A 33 -7.05 14.60 -5.97
CA ARG A 33 -8.20 14.64 -5.06
C ARG A 33 -8.51 13.21 -4.64
N CYS A 34 -8.29 12.93 -3.37
CA CYS A 34 -8.27 11.59 -2.81
C CYS A 34 -9.45 11.34 -1.87
N SER A 35 -9.88 10.08 -1.76
CA SER A 35 -10.83 9.65 -0.72
C SER A 35 -10.66 8.16 -0.42
N LEU A 36 -10.86 7.76 0.83
CA LEU A 36 -10.78 6.34 1.22
C LEU A 36 -12.14 5.69 1.06
N TYR A 37 -12.17 4.45 0.57
CA TYR A 37 -13.41 3.72 0.39
C TYR A 37 -13.27 2.22 0.65
N VAL A 38 -14.41 1.58 0.90
CA VAL A 38 -14.59 0.12 0.84
C VAL A 38 -15.57 -0.22 -0.27
N ASP A 39 -15.38 -1.37 -0.92
CA ASP A 39 -16.38 -1.89 -1.84
C ASP A 39 -17.58 -2.43 -1.05
N SER A 40 -18.80 -2.11 -1.50
CA SER A 40 -20.01 -2.73 -0.97
C SER A 40 -20.01 -4.21 -1.33
N ASN A 41 -20.51 -5.06 -0.42
CA ASN A 41 -20.64 -6.50 -0.64
C ASN A 41 -21.49 -6.86 -1.88
N ASP A 42 -22.25 -5.89 -2.40
CA ASP A 42 -23.08 -6.03 -3.60
C ASP A 42 -22.30 -5.84 -4.93
N GLY A 43 -20.97 -5.70 -4.87
CA GLY A 43 -20.07 -5.82 -6.02
C GLY A 43 -20.04 -4.64 -7.00
N GLY A 44 -20.65 -3.50 -6.67
CA GLY A 44 -20.69 -2.37 -7.61
C GLY A 44 -20.73 -0.96 -7.01
N ARG A 45 -20.81 -0.79 -5.69
CA ARG A 45 -20.95 0.52 -5.05
C ARG A 45 -19.83 0.78 -4.06
N ARG A 46 -19.07 1.86 -4.27
CA ARG A 46 -18.03 2.33 -3.33
C ARG A 46 -18.69 3.06 -2.17
N SER A 47 -18.37 2.67 -0.94
CA SER A 47 -18.73 3.38 0.28
C SER A 47 -17.52 4.17 0.77
N TYR A 48 -17.60 5.50 0.67
CA TYR A 48 -16.50 6.38 1.08
C TYR A 48 -16.49 6.56 2.59
N LEU A 49 -15.32 6.39 3.19
CA LEU A 49 -15.06 6.50 4.63
C LEU A 49 -14.65 7.92 5.04
N THR A 50 -14.11 8.68 4.09
CA THR A 50 -13.59 10.04 4.31
C THR A 50 -14.26 11.02 3.35
N GLU A 51 -14.25 12.29 3.72
CA GLU A 51 -14.42 13.37 2.75
C GLU A 51 -13.26 13.39 1.74
N ASP A 52 -13.43 14.15 0.67
CA ASP A 52 -12.38 14.36 -0.31
C ASP A 52 -11.24 15.19 0.32
N PHE A 53 -10.01 14.74 0.14
CA PHE A 53 -8.82 15.44 0.62
C PHE A 53 -7.77 15.54 -0.48
N ASP A 54 -6.94 16.59 -0.44
CA ASP A 54 -5.83 16.70 -1.38
C ASP A 54 -4.72 15.70 -1.04
N ALA A 55 -4.10 15.11 -2.07
CA ALA A 55 -2.93 14.24 -1.99
C ALA A 55 -1.71 15.04 -1.50
N LYS A 56 -1.71 15.40 -0.22
CA LYS A 56 -0.58 16.03 0.44
C LYS A 56 0.36 14.94 0.97
N PRO A 57 1.69 15.10 0.86
CA PRO A 57 2.66 14.12 1.31
C PRO A 57 2.46 13.63 2.74
N TYR A 58 1.91 14.48 3.61
CA TYR A 58 1.68 14.18 5.02
C TYR A 58 0.73 13.00 5.26
N LEU A 59 -0.18 12.69 4.33
CA LEU A 59 -1.08 11.52 4.45
C LEU A 59 -0.34 10.18 4.40
N PHE A 60 0.80 10.15 3.72
CA PHE A 60 1.71 9.00 3.70
C PHE A 60 2.77 9.08 4.81
N LEU A 61 2.64 10.07 5.72
CA LEU A 61 3.54 10.29 6.84
C LEU A 61 2.79 10.25 8.19
N THR A 62 1.51 9.86 8.20
CA THR A 62 0.68 9.90 9.40
C THR A 62 0.35 8.51 9.90
N SER A 63 0.52 8.27 11.20
CA SER A 63 0.19 6.99 11.85
C SER A 63 -1.30 6.68 11.81
N ASP A 64 -1.65 5.43 12.13
CA ASP A 64 -3.03 4.96 12.31
C ASP A 64 -3.88 5.97 13.08
N PHE A 65 -3.34 6.56 14.16
CA PHE A 65 -4.04 7.55 14.98
C PHE A 65 -4.68 8.69 14.18
N PHE A 66 -4.00 9.24 13.19
CA PHE A 66 -4.52 10.37 12.40
C PHE A 66 -5.63 9.93 11.45
N VAL A 67 -5.49 8.77 10.81
CA VAL A 67 -6.53 8.28 9.92
C VAL A 67 -7.77 7.88 10.70
N GLN A 68 -7.58 7.17 11.80
CA GLN A 68 -8.65 6.69 12.66
C GLN A 68 -9.45 7.83 13.32
N ASN A 69 -8.80 8.95 13.69
CA ASN A 69 -9.44 10.01 14.47
C ASN A 69 -9.72 11.30 13.68
N LEU A 70 -9.05 11.54 12.55
CA LEU A 70 -9.10 12.83 11.86
C LEU A 70 -9.66 12.72 10.43
N LEU A 71 -9.36 11.64 9.71
CA LEU A 71 -9.82 11.48 8.32
C LEU A 71 -11.13 10.70 8.23
N ILE A 72 -11.23 9.58 8.96
CA ILE A 72 -12.44 8.76 8.96
C ILE A 72 -13.50 9.47 9.80
N GLN A 73 -14.57 9.91 9.14
CA GLN A 73 -15.62 10.70 9.79
C GLN A 73 -16.36 9.90 10.87
N ASN A 74 -16.56 8.61 10.61
CA ASN A 74 -17.24 7.73 11.55
C ASN A 74 -16.24 7.15 12.55
N ARG A 75 -16.27 7.63 13.80
CA ARG A 75 -15.39 7.18 14.88
C ARG A 75 -15.43 5.66 15.14
N HIS A 76 -16.55 5.00 14.87
CA HIS A 76 -16.65 3.55 15.00
C HIS A 76 -15.88 2.82 13.89
N LEU A 77 -15.92 3.32 12.65
CA LEU A 77 -15.13 2.79 11.54
C LEU A 77 -13.65 3.14 11.69
N GLY A 78 -13.36 4.35 12.18
CA GLY A 78 -12.01 4.79 12.50
C GLY A 78 -11.31 3.82 13.44
N ARG A 79 -11.94 3.43 14.56
CA ARG A 79 -11.36 2.44 15.50
C ARG A 79 -11.07 1.06 14.92
N ARG A 80 -11.72 0.70 13.80
CA ARG A 80 -11.53 -0.59 13.11
C ARG A 80 -10.45 -0.52 12.06
N PHE A 81 -10.11 0.69 11.59
CA PHE A 81 -9.12 0.89 10.56
C PHE A 81 -7.73 0.57 11.08
N HIS A 82 -7.00 -0.22 10.33
CA HIS A 82 -5.57 -0.44 10.51
C HIS A 82 -4.90 -0.47 9.14
N TYR A 83 -3.70 0.09 9.06
CA TYR A 83 -2.93 0.05 7.83
C TYR A 83 -2.46 -1.37 7.51
N LEU A 84 -2.33 -1.68 6.22
CA LEU A 84 -1.63 -2.89 5.75
C LEU A 84 -0.16 -2.83 6.19
N GLU A 85 0.42 -1.65 6.04
CA GLU A 85 1.76 -1.32 6.51
C GLU A 85 1.72 0.12 7.03
N GLN A 86 2.15 0.34 8.28
CA GLN A 86 2.14 1.69 8.84
C GLN A 86 3.04 2.61 8.01
N PRO A 87 2.58 3.83 7.64
CA PRO A 87 3.42 4.75 6.90
C PRO A 87 4.67 5.10 7.71
N ARG A 88 5.85 4.84 7.16
CA ARG A 88 7.15 5.10 7.81
C ARG A 88 7.44 6.59 7.85
N SER A 89 6.88 7.28 8.82
CA SER A 89 7.21 8.67 9.08
C SER A 89 8.21 8.82 10.23
N ALA A 90 8.81 10.01 10.32
CA ALA A 90 9.65 10.37 11.46
C ALA A 90 8.92 10.22 12.81
N LEU A 91 7.57 10.30 12.80
CA LEU A 91 6.74 10.10 13.99
C LEU A 91 6.60 8.61 14.34
N THR A 92 6.45 7.72 13.37
CA THR A 92 6.38 6.26 13.60
C THR A 92 7.69 5.75 14.22
N LYS A 93 8.85 6.29 13.79
CA LYS A 93 10.16 6.06 14.44
C LYS A 93 10.21 6.51 15.91
N TYR A 94 9.49 7.58 16.26
CA TYR A 94 9.44 8.11 17.62
C TYR A 94 8.64 7.19 18.57
N PHE A 95 7.60 6.54 18.06
CA PHE A 95 6.72 5.66 18.85
C PHE A 95 7.23 4.21 19.00
N LYS A 96 8.36 3.84 18.38
CA LYS A 96 9.01 2.51 18.50
C LYS A 96 8.05 1.32 18.27
N GLU A 97 7.02 1.50 17.46
CA GLU A 97 6.20 0.40 16.97
C GLU A 97 6.90 -0.22 15.76
N ASP A 98 7.94 -1.02 15.99
CA ASP A 98 8.36 -1.99 14.98
C ASP A 98 8.98 -3.23 15.64
N PRO A 99 8.37 -4.42 15.48
CA PRO A 99 8.85 -5.65 16.07
C PRO A 99 10.05 -6.17 15.28
N GLY A 100 11.25 -5.69 15.61
CA GLY A 100 12.51 -6.37 15.26
C GLY A 100 12.81 -6.52 13.77
N GLU A 101 12.33 -5.60 12.93
CA GLU A 101 12.62 -5.59 11.50
C GLU A 101 14.14 -5.53 11.24
N ARG A 102 14.61 -6.33 10.29
CA ARG A 102 16.02 -6.40 9.90
C ARG A 102 16.20 -5.80 8.51
N VAL A 103 16.81 -4.63 8.45
CA VAL A 103 17.22 -4.01 7.19
C VAL A 103 18.31 -4.87 6.54
N LYS A 104 18.16 -5.15 5.25
CA LYS A 104 19.15 -5.88 4.45
C LYS A 104 19.55 -5.04 3.25
N ASP A 105 20.76 -4.51 3.30
CA ASP A 105 21.35 -3.81 2.16
C ASP A 105 21.79 -4.82 1.08
N VAL A 106 21.51 -4.48 -0.17
CA VAL A 106 21.97 -5.24 -1.34
C VAL A 106 22.78 -4.32 -2.22
N ALA A 107 24.09 -4.58 -2.32
CA ALA A 107 24.97 -3.81 -3.17
C ALA A 107 24.62 -4.01 -4.66
N PRO A 108 24.53 -2.94 -5.47
CA PRO A 108 24.17 -3.03 -6.88
C PRO A 108 25.37 -3.45 -7.74
N THR A 109 25.86 -4.67 -7.55
CA THR A 109 26.99 -5.24 -8.30
C THR A 109 26.55 -5.72 -9.69
N GLY A 110 27.38 -5.49 -10.71
CA GLY A 110 27.12 -5.98 -12.07
C GLY A 110 26.90 -7.50 -12.09
N GLY A 111 25.91 -7.97 -12.85
CA GLY A 111 25.52 -9.38 -12.91
C GLY A 111 24.65 -9.87 -11.73
N THR A 112 24.20 -8.96 -10.87
CA THR A 112 23.32 -9.31 -9.73
C THR A 112 21.85 -9.15 -10.11
N LEU A 113 21.07 -10.23 -9.96
CA LEU A 113 19.61 -10.19 -10.03
C LEU A 113 19.03 -10.19 -8.61
N VAL A 114 18.20 -9.20 -8.30
CA VAL A 114 17.47 -9.10 -7.03
C VAL A 114 16.00 -9.34 -7.33
N MET A 115 15.41 -10.32 -6.66
CA MET A 115 14.00 -10.68 -6.80
C MET A 115 13.38 -10.79 -5.41
N PHE A 116 12.24 -10.16 -5.24
CA PHE A 116 11.46 -10.17 -4.01
C PHE A 116 9.99 -9.98 -4.35
N ASP A 117 9.12 -10.30 -3.41
CA ASP A 117 7.70 -10.05 -3.54
C ASP A 117 7.43 -8.56 -3.23
N SER A 118 7.01 -7.83 -4.26
CA SER A 118 6.85 -6.38 -4.20
C SER A 118 5.70 -5.91 -3.31
N VAL A 119 4.79 -6.81 -2.93
CA VAL A 119 3.65 -6.48 -2.05
C VAL A 119 3.99 -6.73 -0.59
N THR A 120 4.86 -7.70 -0.31
CA THR A 120 5.16 -8.12 1.07
C THR A 120 6.43 -7.51 1.64
N LEU A 121 7.33 -6.99 0.80
CA LEU A 121 8.61 -6.45 1.24
C LEU A 121 8.78 -4.95 0.90
N PRO A 122 8.78 -4.07 1.92
CA PRO A 122 9.14 -2.68 1.71
C PRO A 122 10.61 -2.59 1.27
N HIS A 123 10.86 -1.79 0.24
CA HIS A 123 12.17 -1.65 -0.36
C HIS A 123 12.36 -0.21 -0.82
N GLU A 124 13.58 0.28 -0.68
CA GLU A 124 13.96 1.59 -1.18
C GLU A 124 15.29 1.54 -1.91
N VAL A 125 15.51 2.54 -2.74
CA VAL A 125 16.73 2.71 -3.50
C VAL A 125 17.44 3.94 -2.95
N MET A 126 18.60 3.72 -2.33
CA MET A 126 19.43 4.81 -1.83
C MET A 126 19.96 5.69 -2.97
N ALA A 127 20.12 6.98 -2.68
CA ALA A 127 20.72 7.94 -3.60
C ALA A 127 22.17 7.52 -3.94
N THR A 128 22.52 7.66 -5.22
CA THR A 128 23.90 7.45 -5.70
C THR A 128 24.78 8.62 -5.28
N THR A 129 25.94 8.36 -4.67
CA THR A 129 26.85 9.41 -4.17
C THR A 129 27.98 9.75 -5.13
N GLU A 130 28.49 8.77 -5.90
CA GLU A 130 29.77 8.91 -6.61
C GLU A 130 29.72 8.57 -8.11
N ARG A 131 28.81 7.71 -8.54
CA ARG A 131 28.78 7.16 -9.91
C ARG A 131 27.35 6.93 -10.40
N GLU A 132 27.19 6.92 -11.72
CA GLU A 132 25.96 6.48 -12.37
C GLU A 132 25.69 4.99 -12.09
N ARG A 133 24.41 4.65 -11.91
CA ARG A 133 23.96 3.28 -11.67
C ARG A 133 22.92 2.89 -12.73
N TRP A 134 23.27 1.89 -13.53
CA TRP A 134 22.39 1.30 -14.55
C TRP A 134 21.74 0.03 -14.01
N ALA A 135 20.44 -0.13 -14.23
CA ALA A 135 19.68 -1.31 -13.82
C ALA A 135 18.50 -1.54 -14.77
N ALA A 136 18.04 -2.78 -14.87
CA ALA A 136 16.78 -3.14 -15.49
C ALA A 136 15.83 -3.65 -14.40
N SER A 137 14.57 -3.21 -14.45
CA SER A 137 13.52 -3.62 -13.50
C SER A 137 12.30 -4.13 -14.26
N GLY A 138 11.61 -5.12 -13.68
CA GLY A 138 10.39 -5.66 -14.23
C GLY A 138 9.57 -6.38 -13.16
N TRP A 139 8.29 -6.62 -13.46
CA TRP A 139 7.36 -7.30 -12.58
C TRP A 139 6.77 -8.53 -13.27
N PHE A 140 6.65 -9.61 -12.52
CA PHE A 140 5.85 -10.76 -12.93
C PHE A 140 4.42 -10.54 -12.44
N HIS A 141 3.47 -10.40 -13.36
CA HIS A 141 2.05 -10.31 -13.05
C HIS A 141 1.39 -11.68 -13.23
N GLU A 142 0.68 -12.15 -12.20
CA GLU A 142 -0.01 -13.45 -12.16
C GLU A 142 -0.96 -13.66 -13.35
N ALA A 143 -1.63 -12.59 -13.81
CA ALA A 143 -2.62 -12.64 -14.88
C ALA A 143 -2.05 -12.51 -16.31
N GLN A 144 -0.74 -12.33 -16.49
CA GLN A 144 -0.17 -11.93 -17.79
C GLN A 144 0.58 -13.03 -18.55
N GLN A 145 0.67 -14.25 -18.01
CA GLN A 145 1.43 -15.33 -18.66
C GLN A 145 0.57 -16.60 -18.78
N PRO A 146 0.15 -17.02 -19.99
CA PRO A 146 -0.27 -18.40 -20.16
C PRO A 146 0.92 -19.30 -19.81
N ILE A 147 0.68 -20.33 -18.99
CA ILE A 147 1.69 -21.34 -18.65
C ILE A 147 2.22 -21.91 -19.98
N PRO A 148 3.53 -21.81 -20.28
CA PRO A 148 4.07 -22.40 -21.49
C PRO A 148 3.75 -23.90 -21.51
N GLN A 149 2.89 -24.32 -22.43
CA GLN A 149 2.67 -25.74 -22.65
C GLN A 149 4.00 -26.32 -23.12
N ARG A 150 4.50 -27.30 -22.39
CA ARG A 150 5.73 -28.05 -22.68
C ARG A 150 5.88 -28.25 -24.19
N GLN A 151 6.80 -27.52 -24.82
CA GLN A 151 7.31 -27.93 -26.12
C GLN A 151 8.21 -29.13 -25.84
N LEU A 152 7.66 -30.32 -26.05
CA LEU A 152 8.48 -31.52 -26.22
C LEU A 152 9.33 -31.27 -27.46
N ILE A 153 10.61 -30.97 -27.24
CA ILE A 153 11.63 -31.06 -28.27
C ILE A 153 11.78 -32.55 -28.55
N VAL A 154 11.28 -32.99 -29.71
CA VAL A 154 11.52 -34.32 -30.29
C VAL A 154 12.76 -34.21 -31.18
#